data_AF-A0A1I5HYM5-F1
#
_entry.id   AF-A0A1I5HYM5-F1
#
_cell.length_a   1.000
_cell.length_b   1.000
_cell.length_c   1.000
_cell.angle_alpha   90.00
_cell.angle_beta   90.00
_cell.angle_gamma   90.00
#
_symmetry.space_group_name_H-M   'P 1'
#
loop_
_entity.id
_entity.type
_entity.pdbx_description
1 polymer ?
#
loop_
_entity_poly.entity_id
_entity_poly.type
_entity_poly.pdbx_seq_one_letter_code
_entity_poly.pdbx_strand_id
1 'polypeptide(L)'
;MSNTRYSFLNDEGPAVKHCSKCGRRIPLSSPYDQCKECMKKELFPKVKEFINENYDVNEMIVAQEFGIDRSIIHEWVRDGHLEYKTRPQL
;
A
#
# COMPACT_ATOMS: atom_id res chain seq x y z
N MET A 1 -16.77 -12.64 28.11
CA MET A 1 -17.18 -11.95 26.86
C MET A 1 -16.10 -10.95 26.52
N SER A 2 -15.12 -11.33 25.69
CA SER A 2 -14.02 -10.46 25.28
C SER A 2 -14.58 -9.31 24.46
N ASN A 3 -14.44 -8.09 24.99
CA ASN A 3 -14.91 -6.88 24.34
C ASN A 3 -14.02 -6.64 23.11
N THR A 4 -14.50 -7.05 21.92
CA THR A 4 -13.80 -7.01 20.62
C THR A 4 -13.27 -5.62 20.26
N ARG A 5 -13.72 -4.58 20.96
CA ARG A 5 -13.29 -3.19 20.79
C ARG A 5 -11.86 -2.88 21.23
N TYR A 6 -11.12 -3.79 21.87
CA TYR A 6 -9.74 -3.54 22.33
C TYR A 6 -8.72 -4.59 21.88
N SER A 7 -9.02 -5.35 20.81
CA SER A 7 -8.09 -6.38 20.26
C SER A 7 -6.74 -5.84 19.78
N PHE A 8 -6.60 -4.51 19.71
CA PHE A 8 -5.40 -3.80 19.33
C PHE A 8 -4.55 -3.32 20.53
N LEU A 9 -4.89 -3.67 21.78
CA LEU A 9 -4.09 -3.39 22.97
C LEU A 9 -3.73 -4.70 23.68
N ASN A 10 -2.46 -4.87 24.04
CA ASN A 10 -1.99 -5.90 24.98
C ASN A 10 -1.38 -5.23 26.22
N ASP A 11 -1.01 -6.02 27.23
CA ASP A 11 -0.44 -5.51 28.49
C ASP A 11 0.89 -4.74 28.31
N GLU A 12 1.49 -4.79 27.11
CA GLU A 12 2.76 -4.14 26.74
C GLU A 12 2.61 -3.00 25.72
N GLY A 13 1.39 -2.64 25.29
CA GLY A 13 1.11 -1.58 24.32
C GLY A 13 0.21 -2.00 23.14
N PRO A 14 0.29 -1.32 21.98
CA PRO A 14 -0.50 -1.70 20.81
C PRO A 14 -0.14 -3.10 20.31
N ALA A 15 -1.12 -3.95 20.07
CA ALA A 15 -0.92 -5.26 19.49
C ALA A 15 -0.33 -5.13 18.08
N VAL A 16 0.74 -5.89 17.83
CA VAL A 16 1.47 -5.87 16.55
C VAL A 16 1.59 -7.28 15.99
N LYS A 17 1.72 -7.38 14.68
CA LYS A 17 2.26 -8.55 13.98
C LYS A 17 3.63 -8.20 13.37
N HIS A 18 4.33 -9.18 12.83
CA HIS A 18 5.64 -8.97 12.21
C HIS A 18 5.55 -9.10 10.69
N CYS A 19 6.24 -8.21 9.98
CA CYS A 19 6.34 -8.23 8.54
C CYS A 19 6.93 -9.56 8.06
N SER A 20 6.24 -10.23 7.13
CA SER A 20 6.65 -11.54 6.58
C SER A 20 8.01 -11.54 5.88
N LYS A 21 8.48 -10.37 5.38
CA LYS A 21 9.78 -10.24 4.68
C LYS A 21 10.96 -9.83 5.55
N CYS A 22 10.79 -8.87 6.46
CA CYS A 22 11.91 -8.27 7.21
C CYS A 22 11.75 -8.38 8.74
N GLY A 23 10.64 -8.92 9.24
CA GLY A 23 10.38 -9.03 10.67
C GLY A 23 10.06 -7.71 11.38
N ARG A 24 9.98 -6.57 10.68
CA ARG A 24 9.60 -5.28 11.28
C ARG A 24 8.19 -5.35 11.89
N ARG A 25 8.00 -4.77 13.08
CA ARG A 25 6.69 -4.66 13.74
C ARG A 25 5.73 -3.85 12.86
N ILE A 26 4.53 -4.37 12.65
CA ILE A 26 3.43 -3.71 11.94
C ILE A 26 2.16 -3.79 12.81
N PRO A 27 1.27 -2.79 12.76
CA PRO A 27 0.02 -2.83 13.52
C PRO A 27 -0.79 -4.09 13.20
N LEU A 28 -1.38 -4.74 14.21
CA LEU A 28 -2.20 -5.93 13.99
C LEU A 28 -3.44 -5.61 13.12
N SER A 29 -3.91 -4.36 13.14
CA SER A 29 -4.98 -3.85 12.29
C SER A 29 -4.59 -3.67 10.81
N SER A 30 -3.31 -3.76 10.47
CA SER A 30 -2.85 -3.66 9.08
C SER A 30 -3.45 -4.80 8.25
N PRO A 31 -4.14 -4.52 7.12
CA PRO A 31 -4.66 -5.55 6.24
C PRO A 31 -3.54 -6.31 5.50
N TYR A 32 -2.32 -5.79 5.54
CA TYR A 32 -1.15 -6.38 4.88
C TYR A 32 -0.25 -7.12 5.86
N ASP A 33 0.39 -8.18 5.36
CA ASP A 33 1.39 -8.97 6.11
C ASP A 33 2.83 -8.46 5.93
N GLN A 34 3.03 -7.49 5.06
CA GLN A 34 4.30 -6.82 4.83
C GLN A 34 4.26 -5.38 5.39
N CYS A 35 5.41 -4.86 5.80
CA CYS A 35 5.52 -3.45 6.16
C CYS A 35 5.52 -2.56 4.90
N LYS A 36 5.18 -1.28 5.08
CA LYS A 36 5.13 -0.28 3.99
C LYS A 36 6.40 -0.27 3.14
N GLU A 37 7.58 -0.37 3.76
CA GLU A 37 8.86 -0.37 3.06
C GLU A 37 9.06 -1.61 2.17
N CYS A 38 8.71 -2.80 2.67
CA CYS A 38 8.79 -4.03 1.88
C CYS A 38 7.78 -4.01 0.73
N MET A 39 6.54 -3.58 0.99
CA MET A 39 5.53 -3.41 -0.05
C MET A 39 5.99 -2.42 -1.11
N LYS A 40 6.52 -1.25 -0.72
CA LYS A 40 7.05 -0.25 -1.66
C LYS A 40 8.16 -0.87 -2.51
N LYS A 41 9.14 -1.56 -1.92
CA LYS A 41 10.23 -2.21 -2.67
C LYS A 41 9.73 -3.23 -3.70
N GLU A 42 8.69 -4.00 -3.40
CA GLU A 42 8.19 -5.05 -4.29
C GLU A 42 7.16 -4.56 -5.32
N LEU A 43 6.28 -3.64 -4.93
CA LEU A 43 5.14 -3.20 -5.74
C LEU A 43 5.45 -1.94 -6.55
N PHE A 44 6.24 -1.00 -6.00
CA PHE A 44 6.47 0.29 -6.64
C PHE A 44 7.06 0.16 -8.06
N PRO A 45 8.07 -0.69 -8.32
CA PRO A 45 8.60 -0.84 -9.68
C PRO A 45 7.53 -1.32 -10.66
N LYS A 46 6.71 -2.30 -10.25
CA LYS A 46 5.64 -2.88 -11.08
C LYS A 46 4.53 -1.88 -11.37
N VAL A 47 4.12 -1.11 -10.35
CA VAL A 47 3.13 -0.04 -10.50
C VAL A 47 3.64 1.04 -11.45
N LYS A 48 4.90 1.45 -11.30
CA LYS A 48 5.53 2.45 -12.17
C LYS A 48 5.59 1.97 -13.62
N GLU A 49 5.93 0.70 -13.84
CA GLU A 49 5.93 0.08 -15.17
C GLU A 49 4.51 0.08 -15.77
N PHE A 50 3.51 -0.40 -15.03
CA PHE A 50 2.11 -0.40 -15.47
C PHE A 50 1.60 0.99 -15.86
N ILE A 51 1.88 2.02 -15.05
CA ILE A 51 1.48 3.40 -15.37
C ILE A 51 2.22 3.93 -16.60
N ASN A 52 3.45 3.50 -16.84
CA ASN A 52 4.20 3.92 -18.02
C ASN A 52 3.73 3.27 -19.32
N GLU A 53 3.20 2.06 -19.24
CA GLU A 53 2.71 1.29 -20.39
C GLU A 53 1.28 1.65 -20.81
N ASN A 54 0.51 2.26 -19.91
CA ASN A 54 -0.90 2.56 -20.13
C ASN A 54 -1.18 4.07 -20.10
N TYR A 55 -2.07 4.52 -20.99
CA TYR A 55 -2.58 5.89 -20.98
C TYR A 55 -3.91 5.97 -20.22
N ASP A 56 -4.19 7.15 -19.66
CA ASP A 56 -5.47 7.47 -19.00
C ASP A 56 -5.82 6.55 -17.81
N VAL A 57 -4.81 5.94 -17.20
CA VAL A 57 -4.95 5.21 -15.93
C VAL A 57 -5.03 6.20 -14.76
N ASN A 58 -5.74 5.81 -13.71
CA ASN A 58 -5.88 6.59 -12.48
C ASN A 58 -5.61 5.73 -11.23
N GLU A 59 -5.56 6.36 -10.06
CA GLU A 59 -5.27 5.68 -8.78
C GLU A 59 -6.19 4.49 -8.51
N MET A 60 -7.47 4.58 -8.89
CA MET A 60 -8.46 3.53 -8.63
C MET A 60 -8.18 2.29 -9.47
N ILE A 61 -7.87 2.46 -10.75
CA ILE A 61 -7.52 1.35 -11.66
C ILE A 61 -6.25 0.65 -11.17
N VAL A 62 -5.22 1.42 -10.83
CA VAL A 62 -3.96 0.88 -10.33
C VAL A 62 -4.15 0.14 -9.01
N ALA A 63 -4.92 0.70 -8.07
CA ALA A 63 -5.21 0.05 -6.79
C ALA A 63 -5.91 -1.31 -6.99
N GLN A 64 -6.87 -1.37 -7.93
CA GLN A 64 -7.59 -2.59 -8.26
C GLN A 64 -6.67 -3.65 -8.89
N GLU A 65 -5.84 -3.26 -9.86
CA GLU A 65 -4.91 -4.15 -10.56
C GLU A 65 -3.92 -4.83 -9.59
N PHE A 66 -3.40 -4.06 -8.63
CA PHE A 66 -2.40 -4.55 -7.68
C PHE A 66 -2.98 -5.08 -6.37
N GLY A 67 -4.31 -5.04 -6.20
CA GLY A 67 -4.98 -5.51 -4.98
C GLY A 67 -4.54 -4.76 -3.72
N ILE A 68 -4.24 -3.47 -3.83
CA ILE A 68 -3.81 -2.62 -2.71
C ILE A 68 -4.76 -1.47 -2.50
N ASP A 69 -4.70 -0.87 -1.31
CA ASP A 69 -5.55 0.26 -0.97
C ASP A 69 -5.13 1.49 -1.77
N ARG A 70 -6.13 2.24 -2.26
CA ARG A 70 -5.92 3.44 -3.06
C ARG A 70 -5.03 4.47 -2.35
N SER A 71 -5.07 4.55 -1.02
CA SER A 71 -4.24 5.48 -0.25
C SER A 71 -2.74 5.24 -0.43
N ILE A 72 -2.32 4.01 -0.74
CA ILE A 72 -0.91 3.69 -1.00
C ILE A 72 -0.47 4.32 -2.33
N ILE A 73 -1.28 4.18 -3.39
CA ILE A 73 -1.00 4.80 -4.68
C ILE A 73 -1.04 6.32 -4.56
N HIS A 74 -2.06 6.84 -3.87
CA HIS A 74 -2.21 8.26 -3.62
C HIS A 74 -1.00 8.87 -2.89
N GLU A 75 -0.46 8.17 -1.88
CA GLU A 75 0.76 8.58 -1.17
C GLU A 75 1.94 8.70 -2.15
N TRP A 76 2.11 7.73 -3.07
CA TRP A 76 3.22 7.75 -4.04
C TRP A 76 3.08 8.83 -5.12
N VAL A 77 1.85 9.13 -5.55
CA VAL A 77 1.58 10.24 -6.48
C VAL A 77 1.84 11.58 -5.78
N ARG A 78 1.29 11.76 -4.58
CA ARG A 78 1.44 12.98 -3.77
C ARG A 78 2.92 13.26 -3.44
N ASP A 79 3.68 12.23 -3.13
CA ASP A 79 5.12 12.35 -2.81
C ASP A 79 5.99 12.52 -4.08
N GLY A 80 5.39 12.60 -5.28
CA GLY A 80 6.08 12.84 -6.55
C GLY A 80 6.85 11.64 -7.08
N HIS A 81 6.55 10.43 -6.59
CA HIS A 81 7.22 9.21 -7.04
C HIS A 81 6.58 8.60 -8.30
N LEU A 82 5.30 8.89 -8.55
CA LEU A 82 4.54 8.43 -9.73
C LEU A 82 3.88 9.60 -10.44
N GLU A 83 3.79 9.50 -11.77
CA GLU A 83 3.12 10.48 -12.63
C GLU A 83 2.30 9.73 -13.70
N TYR A 84 1.07 10.20 -13.93
CA TYR A 84 0.16 9.61 -14.91
C TYR A 84 0.38 10.19 -16.30
N LYS A 85 0.27 9.34 -17.33
CA LYS A 85 0.33 9.76 -18.72
C LYS A 85 -1.05 10.09 -19.26
N THR A 86 -1.22 11.30 -19.77
CA THR A 86 -2.35 11.68 -20.61
C THR A 86 -2.08 11.29 -22.05
N ARG A 87 -3.11 10.90 -22.80
CA ARG A 87 -2.98 10.75 -24.26
C ARG A 87 -2.48 12.06 -24.91
N PRO A 88 -1.51 11.99 -25.85
CA PRO A 88 -1.15 13.16 -26.66
C PRO A 88 -2.39 13.64 -27.43
N GLN A 89 -2.67 14.93 -27.39
CA GLN A 89 -3.69 15.54 -28.24
C GLN A 89 -3.11 15.60 -29.65
N LEU A 90 -3.74 14.89 -30.59
CA LEU A 90 -3.42 14.93 -32.03
C LEU A 90 -4.03 16.15 -32.70
#